data_AF-A0A5R2N9T6-F1
#
_entry.id   AF-A0A5R2N9T6-F1
#
_cell.length_a   1.000
_cell.length_b   1.000
_cell.length_c   1.000
_cell.angle_alpha   90.00
_cell.angle_beta   90.00
_cell.angle_gamma   90.00
#
_symmetry.space_group_name_H-M   'P 1'
#
loop_
_entity.id
_entity.type
_entity.pdbx_description
1 polymer ?
#
loop_
_entity_poly.entity_id
_entity_poly.type
_entity_poly.pdbx_seq_one_letter_code
_entity_poly.pdbx_strand_id
1 'polypeptide(L)' 'MKLGLLTAPFAETPLGEVAGWASSVGFEALEIACWPKTSGATRRYAGTSHIDAAGTSASQAKEIAASLA' A
#
# COMPACT_ATOMS: atom_id res chain seq x y z
N MET A 1 21.94 -3.20 0.33
CA MET A 1 20.81 -3.11 -0.62
C MET A 1 19.61 -3.72 0.08
N LYS A 2 18.46 -3.04 0.11
CA LYS A 2 17.24 -3.57 0.74
C LYS A 2 16.37 -4.25 -0.31
N LEU A 3 15.89 -5.46 -0.03
CA LEU A 3 14.87 -6.11 -0.86
C LEU A 3 13.48 -5.66 -0.39
N GLY A 4 12.61 -5.30 -1.33
CA GLY A 4 11.27 -4.82 -1.04
C GLY A 4 10.17 -5.49 -1.86
N LEU A 5 8.93 -5.18 -1.48
CA LEU A 5 7.72 -5.76 -2.06
C LEU A 5 6.74 -4.65 -2.49
N LEU A 6 6.25 -4.72 -3.73
CA LEU A 6 5.13 -3.92 -4.20
C LEU A 6 3.80 -4.50 -3.67
N THR A 7 2.98 -3.68 -3.00
CA THR A 7 1.75 -4.16 -2.36
C THR A 7 0.58 -4.42 -3.33
N ALA A 8 0.71 -4.05 -4.61
CA ALA A 8 -0.34 -4.17 -5.63
C ALA A 8 -1.00 -5.56 -5.75
N PRO A 9 -0.31 -6.70 -5.57
CA PRO A 9 -0.95 -8.03 -5.63
C PRO A 9 -1.93 -8.33 -4.48
N PHE A 10 -1.90 -7.57 -3.38
CA PHE A 10 -2.68 -7.82 -2.18
C PHE A 10 -3.94 -6.93 -2.13
N ALA A 11 -4.85 -7.09 -3.10
CA ALA A 11 -6.01 -6.19 -3.27
C ALA A 11 -6.94 -6.11 -2.06
N GLU A 12 -7.17 -7.26 -1.41
CA GLU A 12 -8.14 -7.42 -0.32
C GLU A 12 -7.47 -7.47 1.06
N THR A 13 -6.14 -7.36 1.13
CA THR A 13 -5.40 -7.43 2.39
C THR A 13 -5.11 -6.03 2.91
N PRO A 14 -5.43 -5.70 4.17
CA PRO A 14 -5.10 -4.40 4.75
C PRO A 14 -3.59 -4.12 4.74
N LEU A 15 -3.20 -2.85 4.56
CA LEU A 15 -1.79 -2.45 4.43
C LEU A 15 -0.93 -2.90 5.63
N GLY A 16 -1.47 -2.81 6.85
CA GLY A 16 -0.77 -3.25 8.06
C GLY A 16 -0.51 -4.76 8.08
N GLU A 17 -1.42 -5.57 7.55
CA GLU A 17 -1.24 -7.02 7.44
C GLU A 17 -0.19 -7.37 6.38
N VAL A 18 -0.20 -6.67 5.24
CA VAL A 18 0.85 -6.82 4.21
C VAL A 18 2.22 -6.46 4.79
N ALA A 19 2.31 -5.37 5.57
CA ALA A 19 3.55 -4.94 6.20
C ALA A 19 4.05 -5.95 7.24
N GLY A 20 3.16 -6.44 8.10
CA GLY A 20 3.49 -7.47 9.09
C GLY A 20 4.00 -8.76 8.44
N TRP A 21 3.31 -9.22 7.38
CA TRP A 21 3.75 -10.40 6.63
C TRP A 21 5.09 -10.17 5.93
N ALA A 22 5.27 -9.04 5.23
CA ALA A 22 6.49 -8.74 4.49
C ALA A 22 7.73 -8.73 5.43
N SER A 23 7.60 -8.12 6.61
CA SER A 23 8.63 -8.16 7.63
C SER A 23 8.89 -9.59 8.13
N SER A 24 7.84 -10.39 8.35
CA SER A 24 7.97 -11.77 8.85
C SER A 24 8.74 -12.69 7.90
N VAL A 25 8.76 -12.40 6.59
CA VAL A 25 9.48 -13.19 5.58
C VAL A 25 10.82 -12.54 5.16
N GLY A 26 11.21 -11.44 5.81
CA GLY A 26 12.54 -10.82 5.66
C GLY A 26 12.63 -9.71 4.61
N PHE A 27 11.52 -9.17 4.09
CA PHE A 27 11.59 -7.94 3.31
C PHE A 27 11.89 -6.74 4.22
N GLU A 28 12.70 -5.82 3.71
CA GLU A 28 13.19 -4.65 4.46
C GLU A 28 12.58 -3.32 3.98
N ALA A 29 11.71 -3.39 2.96
CA ALA A 29 11.05 -2.24 2.37
C ALA A 29 9.71 -2.63 1.73
N LEU A 30 8.79 -1.65 1.64
CA LEU A 30 7.55 -1.77 0.90
C LEU A 30 7.46 -0.68 -0.16
N GLU A 31 7.00 -1.04 -1.34
CA GLU A 31 6.49 -0.11 -2.35
C GLU A 31 4.96 -0.13 -2.28
N ILE A 32 4.37 0.91 -1.74
CA ILE A 32 2.94 0.92 -1.39
C ILE A 32 2.12 1.42 -2.57
N ALA A 33 1.08 0.66 -2.93
CA ALA A 33 0.07 1.08 -3.90
C ALA A 33 -0.68 2.34 -3.41
N CYS A 34 -0.26 3.50 -3.92
CA CYS A 34 -0.72 4.83 -3.52
C CYS A 34 -1.15 5.65 -4.74
N TRP A 35 -2.36 5.41 -5.23
CA TRP A 35 -2.95 6.13 -6.37
C TRP A 35 -4.42 6.45 -6.09
N PRO A 36 -5.11 7.23 -6.94
CA PRO A 36 -6.53 7.46 -6.74
C PRO A 36 -7.32 6.14 -6.81
N LYS A 37 -8.18 5.88 -5.81
CA LYS A 37 -9.13 4.76 -5.86
C LYS A 37 -10.08 4.98 -7.04
N THR A 38 -9.84 4.24 -8.11
CA THR A 38 -10.61 4.33 -9.36
C THR A 38 -10.98 2.94 -9.84
N SER A 39 -12.23 2.76 -10.26
CA SER A 39 -12.73 1.53 -10.86
C SER A 39 -13.01 1.74 -12.36
N GLY A 40 -13.01 0.66 -13.14
CA GLY A 40 -13.37 0.69 -14.56
C GLY A 40 -12.25 0.30 -15.53
N ALA A 41 -12.62 0.19 -16.81
CA ALA A 41 -11.80 -0.42 -17.86
C ALA A 41 -10.44 0.28 -18.09
N THR A 42 -10.35 1.59 -17.81
CA THR A 42 -9.12 2.40 -17.98
C THR A 42 -8.07 2.16 -16.90
N ARG A 43 -8.40 1.41 -15.84
CA ARG A 43 -7.56 1.17 -14.66
C ARG A 43 -7.56 -0.30 -14.22
N ARG A 44 -7.76 -1.23 -15.17
CA ARG A 44 -7.88 -2.68 -14.92
C ARG A 44 -6.76 -3.29 -14.06
N TYR A 45 -5.56 -2.71 -14.06
CA TYR A 45 -4.40 -3.17 -13.29
C TYR A 45 -4.07 -2.30 -12.05
N ALA A 46 -4.85 -1.25 -11.80
CA ALA A 46 -4.71 -0.37 -10.64
C ALA A 46 -5.72 -0.73 -9.52
N GLY A 47 -6.31 -1.94 -9.56
CA GLY A 47 -7.41 -2.35 -8.69
C GLY A 47 -7.10 -2.27 -7.20
N THR A 48 -5.83 -2.44 -6.81
CA THR A 48 -5.38 -2.33 -5.42
C THR A 48 -4.91 -0.92 -5.13
N SER A 49 -5.56 -0.19 -4.23
CA SER A 49 -5.04 1.09 -3.74
C SER A 49 -5.10 1.12 -2.22
N HIS A 50 -4.00 0.73 -1.59
CA HIS A 50 -3.87 0.70 -0.13
C HIS A 50 -3.94 2.11 0.47
N ILE A 51 -3.40 3.10 -0.24
CA ILE A 51 -3.55 4.52 0.08
C ILE A 51 -4.29 5.16 -1.10
N ASP A 52 -5.40 5.84 -0.83
CA ASP A 52 -6.10 6.61 -1.87
C ASP A 52 -5.46 7.99 -1.98
N ALA A 53 -4.63 8.19 -2.99
CA ALA A 53 -3.89 9.45 -3.16
C ALA A 53 -4.80 10.67 -3.39
N ALA A 54 -6.05 10.47 -3.82
CA ALA A 54 -7.00 11.57 -4.04
C ALA A 54 -7.85 11.86 -2.78
N GLY A 55 -8.15 10.84 -1.97
CA GLY A 55 -9.03 10.95 -0.81
C GLY A 55 -8.34 11.04 0.54
N THR A 56 -7.06 10.67 0.64
CA THR A 56 -6.31 10.66 1.91
C THR A 56 -5.91 12.08 2.31
N SER A 57 -6.32 12.51 3.50
CA SER A 57 -5.93 13.80 4.06
C SER A 57 -4.47 13.80 4.52
N ALA A 58 -3.90 15.00 4.72
CA ALA A 58 -2.55 15.12 5.24
C ALA A 58 -2.37 14.55 6.67
N SER A 59 -3.42 14.55 7.50
CA SER A 59 -3.35 13.94 8.85
C SER A 59 -3.37 12.42 8.75
N GLN A 60 -4.26 11.87 7.92
CA GLN A 60 -4.36 10.42 7.67
C GLN A 60 -3.05 9.88 7.08
N ALA A 61 -2.42 10.61 6.15
CA ALA A 61 -1.14 10.21 5.58
C ALA A 61 -0.03 10.11 6.66
N LYS A 62 -0.01 11.03 7.63
CA LYS A 62 0.95 10.99 8.75
C LYS A 62 0.67 9.81 9.68
N GLU A 63 -0.60 9.53 9.97
CA GLU A 63 -1.00 8.38 10.78
C GLU A 63 -0.59 7.05 10.11
N ILE A 64 -0.80 6.92 8.80
CA ILE A 64 -0.36 5.76 8.02
C ILE A 64 1.16 5.60 8.10
N ALA A 65 1.93 6.67 7.86
CA ALA A 65 3.39 6.62 7.95
C ALA A 65 3.88 6.23 9.36
N ALA A 66 3.25 6.77 10.41
CA ALA A 66 3.57 6.42 11.79
C ALA A 66 3.23 4.96 12.13
N SER A 67 2.18 4.39 11.52
CA SER A 67 1.79 2.99 11.74
C SER A 67 2.72 1.97 11.09
N LEU A 68 3.58 2.41 10.15
CA LEU A 68 4.50 1.57 9.38
C LEU A 68 5.97 1.77 9.77
N ALA A 69 6.24 2.63 10.76
CA ALA A 69 7.57 2.89 11.31
C ALA A 69 7.92 1.88 12.42
#